data_AF-A0A956J4K8-F1
#
_entry.id   AF-A0A956J4K8-F1
#
_cell.length_a   1.000
_cell.length_b   1.000
_cell.length_c   1.000
_cell.angle_alpha   90.00
_cell.angle_beta   90.00
_cell.angle_gamma   90.00
#
_symmetry.space_group_name_H-M   'P 1'
#
loop_
_entity.id
_entity.type
_entity.pdbx_description
1 polymer ?
#
loop_
_entity_poly.entity_id
_entity_poly.type
_entity_poly.pdbx_seq_one_letter_code
_entity_poly.pdbx_strand_id
1 'polypeptide(L)'
;VVDVADELATPHRLLARELKRLSGERLPRGAGDLDIRVQTPGVFDRAVRLMDAVLKSIEARGYEVRVSTPQQADLTSTVVEIMGVDVPFGLDEQEDIIKTFVPCKYQLMGKTGRFQYTREPNRKLALKIRTGDTLLVSTRRTWADGEQQRVEGCIGAFVRGLIQTATQLRQVQQLKDRWQQEREASQRATRLAQAHKTQQERLHADLDARIQKMRRAQDIHELIEAIRQQQGTAQDPHVQRWLVWAAEVARQELHEAIETPLPNTLPLQFEDI
;
A
#
# COMPACT_ATOMS: atom_id res chain seq x y z
N VAL A 1 -1.02 33.84 -21.74
CA VAL A 1 -0.13 33.02 -22.60
C VAL A 1 1.23 33.03 -21.96
N VAL A 2 1.92 31.89 -21.86
CA VAL A 2 3.30 31.87 -21.37
C VAL A 2 4.18 32.01 -22.60
N ASP A 3 5.04 33.03 -22.60
CA ASP A 3 5.95 33.26 -23.71
C ASP A 3 7.20 32.39 -23.55
N VAL A 4 7.67 31.79 -24.64
CA VAL A 4 8.86 30.93 -24.66
C VAL A 4 9.93 31.70 -25.43
N ALA A 5 10.94 32.17 -24.70
CA ALA A 5 12.01 32.96 -25.29
C ALA A 5 12.77 32.16 -26.36
N ASP A 6 13.12 32.82 -27.45
CA ASP A 6 13.91 32.21 -28.52
C ASP A 6 15.34 31.88 -28.06
N GLU A 7 15.86 32.63 -27.09
CA GLU A 7 17.19 32.44 -26.49
C GLU A 7 17.13 32.36 -24.96
N LEU A 8 18.00 31.54 -24.36
CA LEU A 8 18.08 31.34 -22.92
C LEU A 8 19.06 32.34 -22.28
N ALA A 9 18.66 33.59 -22.13
CA ALA A 9 19.49 34.62 -21.49
C ALA A 9 19.73 34.34 -19.99
N THR A 10 18.70 33.90 -19.26
CA THR A 10 18.76 33.55 -17.84
C THR A 10 18.03 32.22 -17.59
N PRO A 11 18.70 31.07 -17.75
CA PRO A 11 18.08 29.76 -17.56
C PRO A 11 17.72 29.52 -16.10
N HIS A 12 16.65 28.75 -15.87
CA HIS A 12 16.22 28.30 -14.56
C HIS A 12 17.33 27.52 -13.85
N ARG A 13 17.44 27.65 -12.52
CA ARG A 13 18.52 27.05 -11.70
C ARG A 13 18.76 25.56 -11.98
N LEU A 14 17.67 24.79 -12.11
CA LEU A 14 17.74 23.34 -12.39
C LEU A 14 18.22 23.07 -13.82
N LEU A 15 17.85 23.91 -14.78
CA LEU A 15 18.25 23.77 -16.17
C LEU A 15 19.70 24.22 -16.40
N ALA A 16 20.13 25.29 -15.72
CA ALA A 16 21.51 25.76 -15.74
C ALA A 16 22.49 24.67 -15.25
N ARG A 17 22.08 23.88 -14.24
CA ARG A 17 22.82 22.71 -13.77
C ARG A 17 22.92 21.62 -14.85
N GLU A 18 21.82 21.32 -15.53
CA GLU A 18 21.81 20.34 -16.64
C GLU A 18 22.67 20.77 -17.82
N LEU A 19 22.57 22.04 -18.25
CA LEU A 19 23.29 22.54 -19.42
C LEU A 19 24.81 22.52 -19.21
N LYS A 20 25.30 22.85 -18.00
CA LYS A 20 26.72 22.76 -17.65
C LYS A 20 27.28 21.33 -17.76
N ARG A 21 26.44 20.33 -17.57
CA ARG A 21 26.82 18.92 -17.65
C ARG A 21 26.81 18.41 -19.10
N LEU A 22 25.86 18.88 -19.91
CA LEU A 22 25.69 18.47 -21.30
C LEU A 22 26.66 19.16 -22.28
N SER A 23 27.33 20.24 -21.87
CA SER A 23 28.30 20.97 -22.70
C SER A 23 29.65 20.25 -22.93
N GLY A 24 29.82 19.03 -22.39
CA GLY A 24 31.05 18.24 -22.54
C GLY A 24 30.91 16.98 -23.40
N GLU A 25 29.81 16.23 -23.24
CA GLU A 25 29.45 15.02 -23.99
C GLU A 25 27.98 14.69 -23.69
N ARG A 26 27.24 14.11 -24.64
CA ARG A 26 25.86 13.60 -24.39
C ARG A 26 25.94 12.35 -23.52
N LEU A 27 26.13 12.54 -22.22
CA LEU A 27 26.20 11.46 -21.25
C LEU A 27 24.85 10.74 -21.13
N PRO A 28 24.83 9.42 -20.86
CA PRO A 28 23.62 8.73 -20.43
C PRO A 28 23.06 9.43 -19.18
N ARG A 29 21.74 9.39 -19.00
CA ARG A 29 21.06 10.05 -17.87
C ARG A 29 21.73 9.68 -16.55
N GLY A 30 22.09 10.70 -15.78
CA GLY A 30 22.61 10.58 -14.44
C GLY A 30 21.52 10.83 -13.40
N ALA A 31 21.85 10.55 -12.13
CA ALA A 31 21.04 10.96 -10.99
C ALA A 31 21.01 12.50 -10.89
N GLY A 32 19.83 13.10 -10.71
CA GLY A 32 19.63 14.55 -10.62
C GLY A 32 19.11 15.25 -11.89
N ASP A 33 18.82 14.52 -12.97
CA ASP A 33 18.47 15.10 -14.26
C ASP A 33 17.00 15.48 -14.43
N LEU A 34 16.76 16.55 -15.18
CA LEU A 34 15.42 16.88 -15.68
C LEU A 34 14.88 15.75 -16.59
N ASP A 35 13.59 15.43 -16.50
CA ASP A 35 12.97 14.39 -17.34
C ASP A 35 12.67 14.94 -18.75
N ILE A 36 13.73 15.12 -19.54
CA ILE A 36 13.68 15.49 -20.97
C ILE A 36 14.11 14.26 -21.79
N ARG A 37 13.22 13.72 -22.62
CA ARG A 37 13.43 12.53 -23.45
C ARG A 37 13.37 12.89 -24.93
N VAL A 38 14.49 13.35 -25.46
CA VAL A 38 14.60 13.74 -26.88
C VAL A 38 15.76 13.00 -27.51
N GLN A 39 15.51 12.37 -28.65
CA GLN A 39 16.49 11.59 -29.41
C GLN A 39 17.11 12.45 -30.52
N THR A 40 16.29 13.27 -31.20
CA THR A 40 16.72 14.08 -32.34
C THR A 40 17.53 15.30 -31.89
N PRO A 41 18.79 15.47 -32.35
CA PRO A 41 19.62 16.61 -31.94
C PRO A 41 19.00 17.99 -32.22
N GLY A 42 18.41 18.21 -33.40
CA GLY A 42 17.83 19.49 -33.78
C GLY A 42 16.55 19.88 -33.00
N VAL A 43 15.98 18.97 -32.23
CA VAL A 43 14.78 19.23 -31.39
C VAL A 43 15.17 19.54 -29.94
N PHE A 44 16.40 19.20 -29.54
CA PHE A 44 16.86 19.29 -28.16
C PHE A 44 16.84 20.74 -27.64
N ASP A 45 17.35 21.70 -28.41
CA ASP A 45 17.39 23.12 -27.99
C ASP A 45 15.98 23.70 -27.77
N ARG A 46 15.02 23.29 -28.59
CA ARG A 46 13.60 23.62 -28.40
C ARG A 46 13.07 22.99 -27.11
N ALA A 47 13.40 21.73 -26.85
CA ALA A 47 12.96 21.02 -25.65
C ALA A 47 13.51 21.64 -24.36
N VAL A 48 14.77 22.07 -24.36
CA VAL A 48 15.41 22.80 -23.26
C VAL A 48 14.70 24.13 -23.00
N ARG A 49 14.44 24.93 -24.06
CA ARG A 49 13.69 26.19 -23.95
C ARG A 49 12.28 25.99 -23.41
N LEU A 50 11.60 24.93 -23.86
CA LEU A 50 10.28 24.60 -23.39
C LEU A 50 10.29 24.21 -21.90
N MET A 51 11.25 23.38 -21.48
CA MET A 51 11.40 23.00 -20.07
C MET A 51 11.72 24.22 -19.20
N ASP A 52 12.58 25.15 -19.66
CA ASP A 52 12.84 26.41 -18.96
C ASP A 52 11.56 27.21 -18.69
N ALA A 53 10.74 27.40 -19.73
CA ALA A 53 9.49 28.13 -19.64
C ALA A 53 8.48 27.43 -18.73
N VAL A 54 8.42 26.10 -18.75
CA VAL A 54 7.58 25.31 -17.83
C VAL A 54 8.01 25.50 -16.39
N LEU A 55 9.30 25.36 -16.08
CA LEU A 55 9.85 25.51 -14.73
C LEU A 55 9.56 26.91 -14.17
N LYS A 56 9.88 27.96 -14.94
CA LYS A 56 9.59 29.34 -14.56
C LYS A 56 8.10 29.60 -14.38
N SER A 57 7.26 29.05 -15.24
CA SER A 57 5.81 29.18 -15.16
C SER A 57 5.22 28.52 -13.90
N ILE A 58 5.82 27.42 -13.45
CA ILE A 58 5.43 26.73 -12.21
C ILE A 58 5.88 27.56 -10.99
N GLU A 59 7.16 27.97 -10.93
CA GLU A 59 7.69 28.77 -9.81
C GLU A 59 7.01 30.15 -9.70
N ALA A 60 6.67 30.80 -10.83
CA ALA A 60 5.93 32.07 -10.85
C ALA A 60 4.53 31.96 -10.24
N ARG A 61 3.99 30.75 -10.07
CA ARG A 61 2.71 30.47 -9.39
C ARG A 61 2.89 30.04 -7.94
N GLY A 62 4.12 30.06 -7.42
CA GLY A 62 4.44 29.74 -6.03
C GLY A 62 4.58 28.25 -5.74
N TYR A 63 4.73 27.40 -6.77
CA TYR A 63 4.96 25.97 -6.58
C TYR A 63 6.44 25.63 -6.68
N GLU A 64 6.91 24.73 -5.82
CA GLU A 64 8.30 24.30 -5.84
C GLU A 64 8.51 23.15 -6.82
N VAL A 65 9.59 23.23 -7.62
CA VAL A 65 10.03 22.13 -8.48
C VAL A 65 11.31 21.52 -7.93
N ARG A 66 11.31 20.20 -7.83
CA ARG A 66 12.45 19.39 -7.38
C ARG A 66 12.76 18.33 -8.42
N VAL A 67 14.00 17.86 -8.43
CA VAL A 67 14.35 16.62 -9.14
C VAL A 67 14.45 15.53 -8.09
N SER A 68 13.55 14.55 -8.19
CA SER A 68 13.56 13.40 -7.29
C SER A 68 14.58 12.37 -7.79
N THR A 69 15.49 11.98 -6.89
CA THR A 69 16.38 10.83 -7.08
C THR A 69 15.62 9.56 -6.72
N PRO A 70 15.63 8.52 -7.58
CA PRO A 70 14.80 7.34 -7.39
C PRO A 70 15.20 6.60 -6.10
N GLN A 71 14.21 6.25 -5.27
CA GLN A 71 14.36 5.31 -4.15
C GLN A 71 14.14 3.85 -4.60
N GLN A 72 13.50 3.65 -5.77
CA GLN A 72 13.32 2.38 -6.46
C GLN A 72 13.10 2.64 -7.97
N ALA A 73 13.90 1.98 -8.82
CA ALA A 73 13.86 1.95 -10.28
C ALA A 73 14.27 3.24 -11.07
N ASP A 74 15.59 3.32 -11.30
CA ASP A 74 16.33 3.69 -12.52
C ASP A 74 16.12 5.00 -13.29
N LEU A 75 15.17 5.87 -12.98
CA LEU A 75 15.09 7.17 -13.67
C LEU A 75 14.78 8.33 -12.72
N THR A 76 15.56 9.39 -12.86
CA THR A 76 15.27 10.68 -12.24
C THR A 76 13.94 11.21 -12.78
N SER A 77 13.15 11.80 -11.89
CA SER A 77 11.89 12.42 -12.28
C SER A 77 11.86 13.86 -11.81
N THR A 78 11.46 14.75 -12.71
CA THR A 78 11.13 16.14 -12.34
C THR A 78 9.76 16.12 -11.68
N VAL A 79 9.69 16.68 -10.47
CA VAL A 79 8.50 16.64 -9.64
C VAL A 79 8.15 18.06 -9.24
N VAL A 80 6.87 18.40 -9.31
CA VAL A 80 6.33 19.61 -8.70
C VAL A 80 5.61 19.25 -7.41
N GLU A 81 5.89 19.99 -6.34
CA GLU A 81 5.15 19.87 -5.09
C GLU A 81 3.93 20.79 -5.12
N ILE A 82 2.74 20.21 -5.05
CA ILE A 82 1.48 20.95 -5.02
C ILE A 82 0.62 20.39 -3.88
N MET A 83 0.27 21.24 -2.91
CA MET A 83 -0.60 20.87 -1.78
C MET A 83 -0.05 19.69 -0.96
N GLY A 84 1.28 19.59 -0.82
CA GLY A 84 1.96 18.50 -0.11
C GLY A 84 1.97 17.17 -0.88
N VAL A 85 1.66 17.20 -2.18
CA VAL A 85 1.70 16.04 -3.06
C VAL A 85 2.68 16.27 -4.19
N ASP A 86 3.55 15.30 -4.39
CA ASP A 86 4.55 15.26 -5.45
C ASP A 86 3.90 14.77 -6.76
N VAL A 87 3.88 15.63 -7.78
CA VAL A 87 3.39 15.31 -9.13
C VAL A 87 4.58 15.19 -10.09
N PRO A 88 4.94 13.98 -10.54
CA PRO A 88 6.02 13.79 -11.50
C PRO A 88 5.58 14.20 -12.91
N PHE A 89 6.46 14.85 -13.65
CA PHE A 89 6.22 15.26 -15.03
C PHE A 89 7.52 15.27 -15.85
N GLY A 90 7.36 15.35 -17.18
CA GLY A 90 8.48 15.40 -18.11
C GLY A 90 8.09 15.83 -19.51
N LEU A 91 9.08 15.84 -20.38
CA LEU A 91 8.97 16.24 -21.78
C LEU A 91 9.50 15.10 -22.67
N ASP A 92 8.68 14.65 -23.62
CA ASP A 92 9.04 13.59 -24.57
C ASP A 92 9.06 14.12 -26.00
N GLU A 93 10.00 13.63 -26.80
CA GLU A 93 9.84 13.55 -28.25
C GLU A 93 8.91 12.38 -28.58
N GLN A 94 7.92 12.63 -29.43
CA GLN A 94 6.99 11.61 -29.88
C GLN A 94 7.63 10.70 -30.94
N GLU A 95 7.10 9.49 -31.01
CA GLU A 95 7.54 8.46 -31.95
C GLU A 95 6.33 8.01 -32.77
N ASP A 96 6.53 7.90 -34.09
CA ASP A 96 5.57 7.25 -34.97
C ASP A 96 5.84 5.75 -34.99
N ILE A 97 4.78 4.95 -34.97
CA ILE A 97 4.87 3.49 -35.06
C ILE A 97 4.71 3.09 -36.52
N ILE A 98 5.81 2.66 -37.13
CA ILE A 98 5.84 2.19 -38.51
C ILE A 98 5.60 0.68 -38.51
N LYS A 99 4.53 0.27 -39.19
CA LYS A 99 4.14 -1.14 -39.35
C LYS A 99 4.69 -1.67 -40.67
N THR A 100 5.74 -2.47 -40.59
CA THR A 100 6.38 -3.09 -41.76
C THR A 100 6.06 -4.57 -41.81
N PHE A 101 5.54 -5.07 -42.93
CA PHE A 101 5.36 -6.52 -43.12
C PHE A 101 6.68 -7.16 -43.51
N VAL A 102 7.13 -8.14 -42.71
CA VAL A 102 8.35 -8.90 -42.97
C VAL A 102 7.94 -10.31 -43.40
N PRO A 103 8.13 -10.69 -44.68
CA PRO A 103 7.84 -12.03 -45.15
C PRO A 103 8.78 -13.04 -44.49
N CYS A 104 8.28 -14.24 -44.19
CA CYS A 104 9.14 -15.31 -43.69
C CYS A 104 9.98 -15.90 -44.84
N LYS A 105 11.27 -16.14 -44.58
CA LYS A 105 12.21 -16.69 -45.58
C LYS A 105 11.85 -18.11 -46.03
N TYR A 106 11.08 -18.85 -45.23
CA TYR A 106 10.58 -20.19 -45.53
C TYR A 106 9.10 -20.29 -45.15
N GLN A 107 8.27 -20.79 -46.07
CA GLN A 107 6.84 -21.04 -45.83
C GLN A 107 6.69 -22.30 -44.96
N LEU A 108 6.87 -22.16 -43.64
CA LEU A 108 6.61 -23.23 -42.69
C LEU A 108 5.16 -23.14 -42.22
N MET A 109 4.38 -24.20 -42.43
CA MET A 109 3.00 -24.35 -41.90
C MET A 109 2.05 -23.17 -42.22
N GLY A 110 1.99 -22.72 -43.48
CA GLY A 110 0.98 -21.75 -43.93
C GLY A 110 1.10 -20.32 -43.36
N LYS A 111 2.16 -20.02 -42.60
CA LYS A 111 2.46 -18.65 -42.15
C LYS A 111 3.22 -17.92 -43.26
N THR A 112 2.73 -16.76 -43.68
CA THR A 112 3.28 -15.95 -44.79
C THR A 112 4.25 -14.86 -44.33
N GLY A 113 4.25 -14.50 -43.05
CA GLY A 113 5.15 -13.48 -42.49
C GLY A 113 4.65 -12.93 -41.16
N ARG A 114 5.31 -11.88 -40.67
CA ARG A 114 4.92 -11.15 -39.45
C ARG A 114 4.99 -9.64 -39.66
N PHE A 115 4.18 -8.90 -38.92
CA PHE A 115 4.36 -7.45 -38.82
C PHE A 115 5.46 -7.13 -37.81
N GLN A 116 6.39 -6.29 -38.23
CA GLN A 116 7.37 -5.65 -37.38
C GLN A 116 6.95 -4.21 -37.14
N TYR A 117 7.08 -3.77 -35.88
CA TYR A 117 6.76 -2.41 -35.48
C TYR A 117 8.07 -1.70 -35.12
N THR A 118 8.45 -0.71 -35.92
CA THR A 118 9.61 0.14 -35.66
C THR A 118 9.10 1.48 -35.14
N ARG A 119 9.79 2.06 -34.16
CA ARG A 119 9.48 3.39 -33.64
C ARG A 119 10.48 4.38 -34.20
N GLU A 120 9.99 5.44 -34.82
CA GLU A 120 10.84 6.50 -35.36
C GLU A 120 10.45 7.85 -34.76
N PRO A 121 11.40 8.65 -34.27
CA PRO A 121 11.11 9.95 -33.69
C PRO A 121 10.56 10.90 -34.76
N ASN A 122 9.41 11.51 -34.48
CA ASN A 122 8.68 12.35 -35.43
C ASN A 122 8.94 13.86 -35.22
N ARG A 123 9.88 14.21 -34.33
CA ARG A 123 10.29 15.59 -34.00
C ARG A 123 9.21 16.44 -33.33
N LYS A 124 8.07 15.86 -32.96
CA LYS A 124 7.02 16.53 -32.19
C LYS A 124 7.30 16.36 -30.70
N LEU A 125 7.08 17.41 -29.93
CA LEU A 125 7.28 17.39 -28.48
C LEU A 125 5.95 17.16 -27.75
N ALA A 126 6.02 16.57 -26.56
CA ALA A 126 4.88 16.33 -25.69
C ALA A 126 5.23 16.48 -24.21
N LEU A 127 4.55 17.40 -23.52
CA LEU A 127 4.55 17.47 -22.05
C LEU A 127 3.67 16.37 -21.49
N LYS A 128 4.19 15.64 -20.51
CA LYS A 128 3.52 14.50 -19.89
C LYS A 128 3.55 14.57 -18.37
N ILE A 129 2.41 14.28 -17.76
CA ILE A 129 2.29 13.97 -16.33
C ILE A 129 2.56 12.47 -16.14
N ARG A 130 3.54 12.13 -15.31
CA ARG A 130 4.10 10.77 -15.14
C ARG A 130 3.48 10.00 -13.97
N THR A 131 2.17 10.09 -13.83
CA THR A 131 1.42 9.39 -12.77
C THR A 131 0.96 8.02 -13.27
N GLY A 132 0.94 7.00 -12.40
CA GLY A 132 0.46 5.65 -12.78
C GLY A 132 -0.95 5.65 -13.37
N ASP A 133 -1.20 4.78 -14.35
CA ASP A 133 -2.41 4.77 -15.21
C ASP A 133 -3.74 4.57 -14.49
N THR A 134 -3.74 3.99 -13.30
CA THR A 134 -4.97 3.55 -12.62
C THR A 134 -5.63 4.60 -11.74
N LEU A 135 -4.94 5.70 -11.39
CA LEU A 135 -5.41 6.60 -10.32
C LEU A 135 -6.14 7.86 -10.81
N LEU A 136 -6.02 8.24 -12.09
CA LEU A 136 -6.50 9.56 -12.58
C LEU A 136 -7.20 9.45 -13.95
N VAL A 137 -8.31 8.71 -14.00
CA VAL A 137 -9.03 8.38 -15.26
C VAL A 137 -9.57 9.62 -15.99
N SER A 138 -9.86 10.72 -15.27
CA SER A 138 -10.54 11.91 -15.83
C SER A 138 -9.61 13.09 -16.14
N THR A 139 -8.32 13.02 -15.81
CA THR A 139 -7.42 14.17 -15.99
C THR A 139 -6.56 13.98 -17.23
N ARG A 140 -6.53 15.01 -18.09
CA ARG A 140 -5.61 15.03 -19.24
C ARG A 140 -4.17 14.97 -18.75
N ARG A 141 -3.36 14.09 -19.35
CA ARG A 141 -1.96 13.86 -18.95
C ARG A 141 -0.94 14.31 -19.98
N THR A 142 -1.36 14.50 -21.23
CA THR A 142 -0.45 14.76 -22.35
C THR A 142 -0.88 15.99 -23.13
N TRP A 143 0.08 16.88 -23.37
CA TRP A 143 -0.05 18.06 -24.24
C TRP A 143 1.08 17.99 -25.27
N ALA A 144 0.72 17.78 -26.53
CA ALA A 144 1.68 17.52 -27.59
C ALA A 144 1.50 18.49 -28.74
N ASP A 145 2.56 18.64 -29.54
CA ASP A 145 2.47 19.30 -30.83
C ASP A 145 1.44 18.57 -31.70
N GLY A 146 0.53 19.33 -32.28
CA GLY A 146 -0.43 18.87 -33.27
C GLY A 146 -0.31 19.68 -34.55
N GLU A 147 -1.23 19.45 -35.48
CA GLU A 147 -1.28 20.22 -36.74
C GLU A 147 -1.64 21.69 -36.51
N GLN A 148 -2.49 21.96 -35.52
CA GLN A 148 -3.02 23.30 -35.22
C GLN A 148 -2.50 23.91 -33.91
N GLN A 149 -1.82 23.12 -33.06
CA GLN A 149 -1.34 23.58 -31.74
C GLN A 149 0.12 23.23 -31.55
N ARG A 150 0.86 24.12 -30.88
CA ARG A 150 2.23 23.83 -30.41
C ARG A 150 2.25 23.75 -28.88
N VAL A 151 3.20 22.99 -28.33
CA VAL A 151 3.32 22.77 -26.88
C VAL A 151 3.57 24.07 -26.11
N GLU A 152 4.25 25.05 -26.70
CA GLU A 152 4.52 26.37 -26.13
C GLU A 152 3.22 27.07 -25.70
N GLY A 153 2.21 27.08 -26.57
CA GLY A 153 0.89 27.63 -26.28
C GLY A 153 0.11 26.85 -25.22
N CYS A 154 0.51 25.60 -24.96
CA CYS A 154 -0.15 24.69 -24.02
C CYS A 154 0.41 24.76 -22.59
N ILE A 155 1.51 25.48 -22.33
CA ILE A 155 2.17 25.51 -21.01
C ILE A 155 1.19 25.93 -19.90
N GLY A 156 0.36 26.95 -20.13
CA GLY A 156 -0.64 27.38 -19.15
C GLY A 156 -1.71 26.31 -18.87
N ALA A 157 -2.12 25.56 -19.89
CA ALA A 157 -3.06 24.45 -19.74
C ALA A 157 -2.43 23.24 -19.04
N PHE A 158 -1.16 22.98 -19.33
CA PHE A 158 -0.37 21.96 -18.66
C PHE A 158 -0.25 22.21 -17.16
N VAL A 159 0.07 23.45 -16.74
CA VAL A 159 0.14 23.80 -15.31
C VAL A 159 -1.22 23.62 -14.61
N ARG A 160 -2.34 23.98 -15.26
CA ARG A 160 -3.68 23.66 -14.72
C ARG A 160 -3.89 22.16 -14.56
N GLY A 161 -3.41 21.36 -15.52
CA GLY A 161 -3.43 19.90 -15.45
C GLY A 161 -2.63 19.32 -14.27
N LEU A 162 -1.48 19.92 -13.95
CA LEU A 162 -0.68 19.56 -12.76
C LEU A 162 -1.48 19.81 -11.46
N ILE A 163 -2.12 20.97 -11.34
CA ILE A 163 -2.93 21.34 -10.17
C ILE A 163 -4.13 20.39 -10.01
N GLN A 164 -4.84 20.09 -11.11
CA GLN A 164 -5.96 19.15 -11.10
C GLN A 164 -5.50 17.74 -10.68
N THR A 165 -4.36 17.31 -11.19
CA THR A 165 -3.73 16.03 -10.85
C THR A 165 -3.38 15.97 -9.37
N ALA A 166 -2.73 17.00 -8.81
CA ALA A 166 -2.39 17.09 -7.40
C ALA A 166 -3.63 16.99 -6.50
N THR A 167 -4.72 17.66 -6.89
CA THR A 167 -6.00 17.63 -6.16
C THR A 167 -6.56 16.21 -6.10
N GLN A 168 -6.57 15.48 -7.22
CA GLN A 168 -7.05 14.10 -7.27
C GLN A 168 -6.15 13.14 -6.50
N LEU A 169 -4.82 13.28 -6.62
CA LEU A 169 -3.88 12.46 -5.85
C LEU A 169 -4.05 12.67 -4.34
N ARG A 170 -4.27 13.91 -3.89
CA ARG A 170 -4.55 14.22 -2.49
C ARG A 170 -5.83 13.53 -1.99
N GLN A 171 -6.90 13.55 -2.79
CA GLN A 171 -8.14 12.84 -2.45
C GLN A 171 -7.92 11.33 -2.33
N VAL A 172 -7.18 10.74 -3.28
CA VAL A 172 -6.84 9.31 -3.23
C VAL A 172 -6.02 8.98 -1.98
N GLN A 173 -5.04 9.83 -1.61
CA GLN A 173 -4.25 9.62 -0.41
C GLN A 173 -5.12 9.68 0.86
N GLN A 174 -5.99 10.69 0.98
CA GLN A 174 -6.90 10.82 2.12
C GLN A 174 -7.84 9.61 2.27
N LEU A 175 -8.36 9.06 1.16
CA LEU A 175 -9.18 7.86 1.19
C LEU A 175 -8.39 6.62 1.63
N LYS A 176 -7.15 6.49 1.18
CA LYS A 176 -6.26 5.40 1.61
C LYS A 176 -5.95 5.48 3.10
N ASP A 177 -5.64 6.67 3.60
CA ASP A 177 -5.32 6.90 5.02
C ASP A 177 -6.53 6.54 5.90
N ARG A 178 -7.73 6.96 5.51
CA ARG A 178 -8.98 6.60 6.21
C ARG A 178 -9.23 5.10 6.22
N TRP A 179 -9.09 4.44 5.07
CA TRP A 179 -9.27 3.00 4.99
C TRP A 179 -8.21 2.24 5.82
N GLN A 180 -6.96 2.72 5.86
CA GLN A 180 -5.94 2.14 6.73
C GLN A 180 -6.33 2.26 8.20
N GLN A 181 -6.74 3.45 8.66
CA GLN A 181 -7.20 3.69 10.03
C GLN A 181 -8.41 2.81 10.40
N GLU A 182 -9.41 2.71 9.51
CA GLU A 182 -10.59 1.86 9.72
C GLU A 182 -10.21 0.38 9.80
N ARG A 183 -9.29 -0.08 8.96
CA ARG A 183 -8.80 -1.47 9.02
C ARG A 183 -8.05 -1.75 10.31
N GLU A 184 -7.19 -0.85 10.75
CA GLU A 184 -6.46 -1.00 12.01
C GLU A 184 -7.40 -0.98 13.22
N ALA A 185 -8.41 -0.10 13.23
CA ALA A 185 -9.43 -0.06 14.27
C ALA A 185 -10.28 -1.35 14.28
N SER A 186 -10.73 -1.81 13.11
CA SER A 186 -11.49 -3.05 12.97
C SER A 186 -10.69 -4.28 13.42
N GLN A 187 -9.41 -4.35 13.06
CA GLN A 187 -8.51 -5.42 13.49
C GLN A 187 -8.29 -5.39 15.01
N ARG A 188 -8.09 -4.21 15.61
CA ARG A 188 -7.98 -4.07 17.06
C ARG A 188 -9.25 -4.51 17.78
N ALA A 189 -10.42 -4.05 17.33
CA ALA A 189 -11.71 -4.43 17.89
C ALA A 189 -11.95 -5.95 17.80
N THR A 190 -11.61 -6.57 16.67
CA THR A 190 -11.75 -8.03 16.49
C THR A 190 -10.82 -8.80 17.42
N ARG A 191 -9.57 -8.36 17.60
CA ARG A 191 -8.62 -8.99 18.54
C ARG A 191 -9.11 -8.89 19.98
N LEU A 192 -9.60 -7.73 20.40
CA LEU A 192 -10.16 -7.53 21.74
C LEU A 192 -11.40 -8.40 21.98
N ALA A 193 -12.33 -8.44 21.02
CA ALA A 193 -13.52 -9.28 21.10
C ALA A 193 -13.18 -10.77 21.18
N GLN A 194 -12.21 -11.23 20.37
CA GLN A 194 -11.76 -12.61 20.41
C GLN A 194 -11.06 -12.96 21.73
N ALA A 195 -10.21 -12.07 22.24
CA ALA A 195 -9.55 -12.25 23.53
C ALA A 195 -10.58 -12.35 24.67
N HIS A 196 -11.57 -11.46 24.67
CA HIS A 196 -12.65 -11.47 25.66
C HIS A 196 -13.48 -12.75 25.56
N LYS A 197 -13.84 -13.18 24.35
CA LYS A 197 -14.60 -14.42 24.14
C LYS A 197 -13.82 -15.65 24.63
N THR A 198 -12.55 -15.77 24.26
CA THR A 198 -11.70 -16.89 24.72
C THR A 198 -11.50 -16.87 26.23
N GLN A 199 -11.40 -15.69 26.85
CA GLN A 199 -11.35 -15.57 28.31
C GLN A 199 -12.67 -16.04 28.94
N GLN A 200 -13.82 -15.59 28.43
CA GLN A 200 -15.12 -16.03 28.91
C GLN A 200 -15.30 -17.55 28.77
N GLU A 201 -14.95 -18.12 27.62
CA GLU A 201 -15.01 -19.58 27.39
C GLU A 201 -14.14 -20.36 28.39
N ARG A 202 -12.95 -19.85 28.71
CA ARG A 202 -12.07 -20.45 29.74
C ARG A 202 -12.70 -20.39 31.13
N LEU A 203 -13.30 -19.26 31.49
CA LEU A 203 -13.98 -19.10 32.79
C LEU A 203 -15.19 -20.03 32.89
N HIS A 204 -15.99 -20.13 31.83
CA HIS A 204 -17.12 -21.05 31.78
C HIS A 204 -16.68 -22.51 31.90
N ALA A 205 -15.66 -22.92 31.15
CA ALA A 205 -15.14 -24.29 31.19
C ALA A 205 -14.55 -24.65 32.58
N ASP A 206 -13.83 -23.72 33.23
CA ASP A 206 -13.33 -23.92 34.60
C ASP A 206 -14.46 -24.07 35.61
N LEU A 207 -15.48 -23.21 35.53
CA LEU A 207 -16.65 -23.28 36.40
C LEU A 207 -17.40 -24.61 36.24
N ASP A 208 -17.67 -25.02 35.00
CA ASP A 208 -18.34 -26.28 34.71
C ASP A 208 -17.56 -27.48 35.24
N ALA A 209 -16.23 -27.49 35.06
CA ALA A 209 -15.37 -28.55 35.59
C ALA A 209 -15.43 -28.63 37.12
N ARG A 210 -15.43 -27.50 37.83
CA ARG A 210 -15.55 -27.47 39.30
C ARG A 210 -16.92 -27.96 39.77
N ILE A 211 -17.99 -27.52 39.11
CA ILE A 211 -19.36 -27.98 39.41
C ILE A 211 -19.47 -29.50 39.23
N GLN A 212 -18.87 -30.05 38.16
CA GLN A 212 -18.87 -31.50 37.93
C GLN A 212 -18.14 -32.26 39.05
N LYS A 213 -16.96 -31.79 39.47
CA LYS A 213 -16.23 -32.40 40.60
C LYS A 213 -17.03 -32.35 41.90
N MET A 214 -17.66 -31.20 42.20
CA MET A 214 -18.51 -31.05 43.38
C MET A 214 -19.72 -31.98 43.35
N ARG A 215 -20.43 -32.08 42.21
CA ARG A 215 -21.56 -33.01 42.05
C ARG A 215 -21.11 -34.45 42.22
N ARG A 216 -19.99 -34.83 41.61
CA ARG A 216 -19.43 -36.18 41.76
C ARG A 216 -19.13 -36.51 43.22
N ALA A 217 -18.55 -35.58 43.98
CA ALA A 217 -18.32 -35.77 45.41
C ALA A 217 -19.64 -35.96 46.19
N GLN A 218 -20.69 -35.18 45.87
CA GLN A 218 -22.02 -35.33 46.44
C GLN A 218 -22.65 -36.69 46.10
N ASP A 219 -22.60 -37.11 44.83
CA ASP A 219 -23.13 -38.40 44.38
C ASP A 219 -22.44 -39.57 45.09
N ILE A 220 -21.11 -39.48 45.30
CA ILE A 220 -20.35 -40.49 46.07
C ILE A 220 -20.82 -40.50 47.52
N HIS A 221 -21.07 -39.35 48.14
CA HIS A 221 -21.59 -39.28 49.52
C HIS A 221 -22.99 -39.89 49.63
N GLU A 222 -23.89 -39.59 48.69
CA GLU A 222 -25.23 -40.19 48.66
C GLU A 222 -25.17 -41.71 48.52
N LEU A 223 -24.29 -42.22 47.66
CA LEU A 223 -24.07 -43.67 47.50
C LEU A 223 -23.54 -44.33 48.79
N ILE A 224 -22.58 -43.69 49.47
CA ILE A 224 -22.04 -44.15 50.76
C ILE A 224 -23.17 -44.28 51.78
N GLU A 225 -24.04 -43.27 51.88
CA GLU A 225 -25.17 -43.28 52.82
C GLU A 225 -26.20 -44.36 52.47
N ALA A 226 -26.54 -44.52 51.19
CA ALA A 226 -27.46 -45.57 50.74
C ALA A 226 -26.93 -46.99 51.08
N ILE A 227 -25.63 -47.23 50.88
CA ILE A 227 -24.99 -48.51 51.21
C ILE A 227 -24.94 -48.73 52.73
N ARG A 228 -24.65 -47.69 53.52
CA ARG A 228 -24.70 -47.76 55.00
C ARG A 228 -26.09 -48.14 55.50
N GLN A 229 -27.14 -47.58 54.89
CA GLN A 229 -28.53 -47.89 55.26
C GLN A 229 -28.91 -49.34 54.92
N GLN A 230 -28.40 -49.91 53.82
CA GLN A 230 -28.68 -51.30 53.43
C GLN A 230 -27.90 -52.36 54.21
N GLN A 231 -26.67 -52.07 54.67
CA GLN A 231 -25.84 -53.04 55.40
C GLN A 231 -26.36 -53.38 56.81
N GLY A 232 -27.19 -52.51 57.42
CA GLY A 232 -27.66 -52.71 58.80
C GLY A 232 -26.51 -52.89 59.80
N THR A 233 -26.71 -53.67 60.88
CA THR A 233 -25.68 -53.97 61.91
C THR A 233 -24.65 -55.03 61.49
N ALA A 234 -24.78 -55.64 60.31
CA ALA A 234 -23.83 -56.64 59.82
C ALA A 234 -22.67 -55.95 59.09
N GLN A 235 -21.57 -55.73 59.81
CA GLN A 235 -20.37 -55.07 59.29
C GLN A 235 -19.49 -56.05 58.52
N ASP A 236 -19.64 -56.11 57.19
CA ASP A 236 -18.64 -56.77 56.34
C ASP A 236 -17.35 -55.91 56.30
N PRO A 237 -16.19 -56.44 56.74
CA PRO A 237 -14.91 -55.72 56.72
C PRO A 237 -14.45 -55.29 55.31
N HIS A 238 -14.91 -55.96 54.25
CA HIS A 238 -14.61 -55.59 52.87
C HIS A 238 -15.40 -54.34 52.45
N VAL A 239 -16.68 -54.27 52.83
CA VAL A 239 -17.54 -53.12 52.54
C VAL A 239 -17.09 -51.89 53.32
N GLN A 240 -16.68 -52.04 54.58
CA GLN A 240 -16.11 -50.92 55.33
C GLN A 240 -14.85 -50.33 54.70
N ARG A 241 -13.93 -51.17 54.22
CA ARG A 241 -12.73 -50.70 53.52
C ARG A 241 -13.08 -49.94 52.24
N TRP A 242 -14.06 -50.42 51.50
CA TRP A 242 -14.55 -49.72 50.31
C TRP A 242 -15.20 -48.37 50.65
N LEU A 243 -16.00 -48.28 51.71
CA LEU A 243 -16.64 -47.01 52.15
C LEU A 243 -15.61 -45.97 52.59
N VAL A 244 -14.53 -46.38 53.27
CA VAL A 244 -13.43 -45.47 53.67
C VAL A 244 -12.71 -44.95 52.42
N TRP A 245 -12.40 -45.82 51.47
CA TRP A 245 -11.80 -45.40 50.21
C TRP A 245 -12.70 -44.44 49.42
N ALA A 246 -14.00 -44.75 49.29
CA ALA A 246 -14.94 -43.89 48.57
C ALA A 246 -15.08 -42.51 49.22
N ALA A 247 -15.06 -42.44 50.55
CA ALA A 247 -15.07 -41.16 51.28
C ALA A 247 -13.80 -40.33 51.05
N GLU A 248 -12.64 -40.98 50.88
CA GLU A 248 -11.39 -40.32 50.52
C GLU A 248 -11.44 -39.74 49.11
N VAL A 249 -11.98 -40.51 48.14
CA VAL A 249 -12.17 -40.05 46.75
C VAL A 249 -13.09 -38.83 46.70
N ALA A 250 -14.21 -38.84 47.42
CA ALA A 250 -15.11 -37.69 47.50
C ALA A 250 -14.42 -36.43 48.07
N ARG A 251 -13.59 -36.60 49.11
CA ARG A 251 -12.82 -35.51 49.70
C ARG A 251 -11.79 -34.95 48.72
N GLN A 252 -11.09 -35.82 48.00
CA GLN A 252 -10.10 -35.40 47.00
C GLN A 252 -10.76 -34.61 45.86
N GLU A 253 -11.89 -35.08 45.33
CA GLU A 253 -12.64 -34.37 44.28
C GLU A 253 -13.11 -32.98 44.74
N LEU A 254 -13.58 -32.87 45.99
CA LEU A 254 -13.99 -31.59 46.59
C LEU A 254 -12.80 -30.65 46.80
N HIS A 255 -11.68 -31.17 47.30
CA HIS A 255 -10.45 -30.41 47.49
C HIS A 255 -9.89 -29.89 46.16
N GLU A 256 -9.86 -30.73 45.12
CA GLU A 256 -9.45 -30.32 43.78
C GLU A 256 -10.40 -29.27 43.18
N ALA A 257 -11.71 -29.34 43.45
CA ALA A 257 -12.65 -28.32 42.99
C ALA A 257 -12.42 -26.94 43.63
N ILE A 258 -11.92 -26.90 44.86
CA ILE A 258 -11.76 -25.66 45.65
C ILE A 258 -10.35 -25.10 45.53
N GLU A 259 -9.31 -25.92 45.66
CA GLU A 259 -7.92 -25.47 45.76
C GLU A 259 -7.21 -25.29 44.42
N THR A 260 -7.79 -25.76 43.31
CA THR A 260 -7.26 -25.42 41.98
C THR A 260 -7.28 -23.89 41.84
N PRO A 261 -6.14 -23.24 41.57
CA PRO A 261 -6.08 -21.79 41.47
C PRO A 261 -7.06 -21.31 40.40
N LEU A 262 -7.80 -20.25 40.71
CA LEU A 262 -8.72 -19.66 39.74
C LEU A 262 -7.92 -19.26 38.49
N PRO A 263 -8.45 -19.51 37.28
CA PRO A 263 -7.84 -19.02 36.05
C PRO A 263 -7.58 -17.52 36.21
N ASN A 264 -6.33 -17.09 35.95
CA ASN A 264 -5.86 -15.73 36.22
C ASN A 264 -6.91 -14.70 35.79
N THR A 265 -7.56 -14.09 36.77
CA THR A 265 -8.67 -13.15 36.57
C THR A 265 -8.20 -11.74 36.30
N LEU A 266 -6.89 -11.52 36.14
CA LEU A 266 -6.34 -10.21 35.86
C LEU A 266 -7.09 -9.64 34.66
N PRO A 267 -7.89 -8.56 34.86
CA PRO A 267 -8.49 -7.88 33.74
C PRO A 267 -7.33 -7.46 32.86
N LEU A 268 -7.44 -7.71 31.56
CA LEU A 268 -6.65 -6.96 30.58
C LEU A 268 -6.85 -5.49 30.97
N GLN A 269 -5.82 -4.90 31.59
CA GLN A 269 -5.93 -3.59 32.20
C GLN A 269 -6.39 -2.63 31.11
N PHE A 270 -7.46 -1.91 31.41
CA PHE A 270 -8.07 -0.85 30.61
C PHE A 270 -7.15 0.39 30.51
N GLU A 271 -5.83 0.23 30.48
CA GLU A 271 -4.88 1.35 30.51
C GLU A 271 -4.39 1.83 29.14
N ASP A 272 -4.77 1.19 28.03
CA ASP A 272 -4.40 1.64 26.68
C ASP A 272 -5.65 1.88 25.78
N ILE A 273 -6.49 2.84 26.17
CA ILE A 273 -7.50 3.50 25.29
C ILE A 273 -7.10 4.95 25.08
#